data_AF-A0A6A5JZP7-F1
#
_entry.id   AF-A0A6A5JZP7-F1
#
_cell.length_a   1.000
_cell.length_b   1.000
_cell.length_c   1.000
_cell.angle_alpha   90.00
_cell.angle_beta   90.00
_cell.angle_gamma   90.00
#
_symmetry.space_group_name_H-M   'P 1'
#
loop_
_entity.id
_entity.type
_entity.pdbx_description
1 polymer ?
#
loop_
_entity_poly.entity_id
_entity_poly.type
_entity_poly.pdbx_seq_one_letter_code
_entity_poly.pdbx_strand_id
1 'polypeptide(L)'
;MSPVFNPTANKFAPSSDQQNSKASQVGTPPFSPYLEARVVNLEEKHANLRDEVETLREFCHGLSSSVDQFKESRLPIHVGPSQNFDLKKSQQDAEQLSRDLENLKKEAHVPVNGDANVQNANGMDPIKDTGSVPPHLKASSVTSGGTVKKSLPPHLRGKTVDLSNGNGTQEHHVVSSANNRLATDGQVDHIFKHMPVPVPSSPASSAPGVQDQASFVENSSLETKAWKPYYIANLPKFTGQIPTDQTVSFHPDFLANTLGGEAWSPGLHFVKGKSTCILKNRTYYRLDPQNEPFLPKKAGDHGAKLTAFFNKAPEEVLLDIPDDHSNSYEDVPMFVLVNKRYVYFGNYTQTRWSDKLDYDTMMAHVPQHVKQYWAEELSASGREDWVTEELKKHFFRKPEYTGRLFAAPDDRTTLTSKKEMELTEKMTRDVKKYAEELREWEREANMKTAMIKKQFILDAFHASDADETPALRLWWEYLECVDYRRDFYDLLVQLQSRQEQLYFK
;
A
#
# COMPACT_ATOMS: atom_id res chain seq x y z
N MET A 1 73.87 -16.39 -62.87
CA MET A 1 74.70 -15.65 -61.90
C MET A 1 73.93 -15.59 -60.60
N SER A 2 74.34 -16.09 -59.45
CA SER A 2 75.44 -16.94 -59.03
C SER A 2 74.93 -17.66 -57.76
N PRO A 3 75.52 -18.81 -57.38
CA PRO A 3 74.91 -19.79 -56.49
C PRO A 3 75.51 -19.73 -55.07
N VAL A 4 75.24 -20.78 -54.26
CA VAL A 4 76.14 -21.34 -53.22
C VAL A 4 75.93 -20.80 -51.77
N PHE A 5 75.86 -21.53 -50.64
CA PHE A 5 76.03 -22.94 -50.20
C PHE A 5 75.23 -23.16 -48.88
N ASN A 6 74.64 -24.35 -48.71
CA ASN A 6 74.48 -25.07 -47.42
C ASN A 6 75.85 -25.76 -47.09
N PRO A 7 76.16 -26.42 -45.94
CA PRO A 7 75.40 -26.75 -44.72
C PRO A 7 76.26 -26.79 -43.40
N THR A 8 75.73 -27.47 -42.36
CA THR A 8 76.41 -28.19 -41.25
C THR A 8 76.89 -27.46 -39.98
N ALA A 9 76.28 -27.79 -38.82
CA ALA A 9 76.98 -28.49 -37.72
C ALA A 9 76.02 -28.98 -36.58
N ASN A 10 75.97 -30.30 -36.42
CA ASN A 10 75.92 -31.09 -35.17
C ASN A 10 74.65 -31.21 -34.29
N LYS A 11 74.00 -32.37 -34.49
CA LYS A 11 73.59 -33.43 -33.53
C LYS A 11 73.71 -33.11 -32.02
N PHE A 12 72.63 -33.33 -31.27
CA PHE A 12 72.43 -34.50 -30.38
C PHE A 12 71.10 -34.33 -29.61
N ALA A 13 70.28 -35.40 -29.57
CA ALA A 13 69.13 -35.53 -28.67
C ALA A 13 69.60 -35.75 -27.22
N PRO A 14 68.76 -35.46 -26.20
CA PRO A 14 67.98 -36.55 -25.61
C PRO A 14 66.58 -36.17 -25.10
N SER A 15 65.70 -37.18 -25.04
CA SER A 15 64.53 -37.22 -24.17
C SER A 15 64.94 -37.17 -22.70
N SER A 16 64.16 -36.45 -21.88
CA SER A 16 63.68 -36.90 -20.56
C SER A 16 62.90 -35.80 -19.88
N ASP A 17 61.77 -36.20 -19.28
CA ASP A 17 60.96 -35.47 -18.33
C ASP A 17 61.78 -34.79 -17.22
N GLN A 18 61.42 -33.55 -16.88
CA GLN A 18 61.19 -33.13 -15.47
C GLN A 18 60.65 -31.70 -15.36
N GLN A 19 59.47 -31.60 -14.75
CA GLN A 19 59.05 -30.62 -13.74
C GLN A 19 59.86 -29.32 -13.60
N ASN A 20 59.24 -28.16 -13.86
CA ASN A 20 58.65 -27.31 -12.81
C ASN A 20 58.27 -25.90 -13.30
N SER A 21 57.07 -25.48 -12.87
CA SER A 21 56.71 -24.15 -12.34
C SER A 21 56.12 -23.05 -13.25
N LYS A 22 55.08 -22.42 -12.67
CA LYS A 22 54.44 -21.11 -12.91
C LYS A 22 53.40 -21.08 -14.06
N ALA A 23 52.14 -20.69 -13.86
CA ALA A 23 51.49 -19.97 -12.76
C ALA A 23 50.02 -20.40 -12.63
N SER A 24 49.59 -20.80 -11.42
CA SER A 24 48.17 -20.95 -11.12
C SER A 24 47.53 -19.57 -11.05
N GLN A 25 46.74 -19.23 -12.06
CA GLN A 25 45.73 -18.19 -11.93
C GLN A 25 44.70 -18.69 -10.91
N VAL A 26 44.75 -18.13 -9.70
CA VAL A 26 43.69 -18.26 -8.70
C VAL A 26 42.51 -17.47 -9.25
N GLY A 27 41.61 -18.17 -9.95
CA GLY A 27 40.31 -17.62 -10.34
C GLY A 27 39.57 -17.22 -9.07
N THR A 28 39.37 -15.92 -8.89
CA THR A 28 38.48 -15.39 -7.86
C THR A 28 37.10 -15.96 -8.14
N PRO A 29 36.47 -16.67 -7.20
CA PRO A 29 35.12 -17.17 -7.41
C PRO A 29 34.18 -15.96 -7.62
N PRO A 30 33.21 -16.05 -8.55
CA PRO A 30 32.25 -14.98 -8.75
C PRO A 30 31.55 -14.70 -7.42
N PHE A 31 31.68 -13.46 -6.93
CA PHE A 31 31.01 -13.00 -5.72
C PHE A 31 29.53 -13.30 -5.87
N SER A 32 28.97 -14.02 -4.88
CA SER A 32 27.57 -14.36 -4.86
C SER A 32 26.74 -13.07 -4.90
N PRO A 33 25.87 -12.85 -5.90
CA PRO A 33 25.04 -11.65 -6.00
C PRO A 33 24.15 -11.42 -4.75
N TYR A 34 23.97 -12.46 -3.94
CA TYR A 34 23.31 -12.37 -2.64
C TYR A 34 24.13 -11.57 -1.60
N LEU A 35 25.46 -11.68 -1.61
CA LEU A 35 26.32 -10.93 -0.70
C LEU A 35 26.38 -9.46 -1.08
N GLU A 36 26.44 -9.14 -2.37
CA GLU A 36 26.37 -7.75 -2.84
C GLU A 36 25.05 -7.09 -2.45
N ALA A 37 23.92 -7.76 -2.68
CA ALA A 37 22.61 -7.25 -2.26
C ALA A 37 22.52 -7.04 -0.73
N ARG A 38 23.14 -7.92 0.06
CA ARG A 38 23.18 -7.80 1.52
C ARG A 38 24.07 -6.64 2.00
N VAL A 39 25.21 -6.41 1.34
CA VAL A 39 26.10 -5.26 1.63
C VAL A 39 25.38 -3.96 1.30
N VAL A 40 24.75 -3.85 0.14
CA VAL A 40 23.99 -2.65 -0.26
C VAL A 40 22.85 -2.37 0.72
N ASN A 41 22.10 -3.39 1.16
CA ASN A 41 21.02 -3.22 2.13
C ASN A 41 21.55 -2.78 3.52
N LEU A 42 22.72 -3.27 3.93
CA LEU A 42 23.36 -2.84 5.18
C LEU A 42 23.88 -1.40 5.11
N GLU A 43 24.43 -1.00 3.96
CA GLU A 43 24.87 0.38 3.72
C GLU A 43 23.70 1.37 3.75
N GLU A 44 22.58 1.01 3.13
CA GLU A 44 21.34 1.80 3.17
C GLU A 44 20.79 1.94 4.60
N LYS A 45 20.70 0.84 5.36
CA LYS A 45 20.29 0.87 6.77
C LYS A 45 21.22 1.73 7.62
N HIS A 46 22.53 1.67 7.38
CA HIS A 46 23.50 2.50 8.09
C HIS A 46 23.39 3.98 7.69
N ALA A 47 23.01 4.29 6.45
CA ALA A 47 22.74 5.67 6.04
C ALA A 47 21.50 6.22 6.76
N ASN A 48 20.39 5.46 6.79
CA ASN A 48 19.17 5.86 7.48
C ASN A 48 19.39 6.06 8.98
N LEU A 49 20.13 5.15 9.63
CA LEU A 49 20.45 5.27 11.05
C LEU A 49 21.29 6.54 11.35
N ARG A 50 22.18 6.94 10.45
CA ARG A 50 22.95 8.19 10.60
C ARG A 50 22.04 9.43 10.53
N ASP A 51 21.06 9.42 9.64
CA ASP A 51 20.11 10.52 9.48
C ASP A 51 19.19 10.66 10.71
N GLU A 52 18.73 9.55 11.27
CA GLU A 52 17.96 9.52 12.52
C GLU A 52 18.76 10.06 13.71
N VAL A 53 20.04 9.68 13.82
CA VAL A 53 20.95 10.18 14.87
C VAL A 53 21.17 11.69 14.74
N GLU A 54 21.29 12.22 13.53
CA GLU A 54 21.45 13.67 13.32
C GLU A 54 20.16 14.43 13.66
N THR A 55 19.00 13.92 13.22
CA THR A 55 17.68 14.49 13.57
C THR A 55 17.47 14.53 15.09
N LEU A 56 17.84 13.45 15.79
CA LEU A 56 17.75 13.40 17.25
C LEU A 56 18.71 14.38 17.92
N ARG A 57 19.90 14.57 17.36
CA ARG A 57 20.87 15.57 17.86
C ARG A 57 20.34 16.98 17.69
N GLU A 58 19.76 17.33 16.55
CA GLU A 58 19.13 18.62 16.31
C GLU A 58 17.99 18.88 17.31
N PHE A 59 17.16 17.88 17.56
CA PHE A 59 16.08 17.96 18.55
C PHE A 59 16.60 18.19 19.97
N CYS A 60 17.64 17.46 20.38
CA CYS A 60 18.32 17.66 21.67
C CYS A 60 18.88 19.08 21.80
N HIS A 61 19.51 19.62 20.74
CA HIS A 61 20.00 21.00 20.75
C HIS A 61 18.86 22.03 20.83
N GLY A 62 17.74 21.80 20.13
CA GLY A 62 16.55 22.64 20.21
C GLY A 62 15.93 22.67 21.60
N LEU A 63 15.87 21.51 22.28
CA LEU A 63 15.42 21.38 23.66
C LEU A 63 16.36 22.11 24.63
N SER A 64 17.68 21.89 24.53
CA SER A 64 18.66 22.59 25.37
C SER A 64 18.56 24.11 25.20
N SER A 65 18.46 24.60 23.97
CA SER A 65 18.30 26.03 23.71
C SER A 65 17.00 26.59 24.30
N SER A 66 15.90 25.85 24.19
CA SER A 66 14.62 26.24 24.78
C SER A 66 14.68 26.31 26.32
N VAL A 67 15.36 25.35 26.96
CA VAL A 67 15.56 25.33 28.40
C VAL A 67 16.42 26.50 28.87
N ASP A 68 17.48 26.84 28.12
CA ASP A 68 18.35 27.96 28.49
C ASP A 68 17.67 29.31 28.26
N GLN A 69 16.88 29.46 27.19
CA GLN A 69 16.00 30.62 27.02
C GLN A 69 15.03 30.78 28.19
N PHE A 70 14.46 29.67 28.68
CA PHE A 70 13.55 29.68 29.83
C PHE A 70 14.24 30.11 31.13
N LYS A 71 15.51 29.74 31.32
CA LYS A 71 16.32 30.17 32.48
C LYS A 71 16.70 31.65 32.41
N GLU A 72 16.99 32.17 31.21
CA GLU A 72 17.38 33.57 31.02
C GLU A 72 16.20 34.53 31.02
N SER A 73 15.02 34.10 30.56
CA SER A 73 13.80 34.88 30.63
C SER A 73 13.29 34.95 32.08
N ARG A 74 13.78 35.93 32.86
CA ARG A 74 13.23 36.31 34.18
C ARG A 74 11.83 36.95 34.10
N LEU A 75 11.02 36.57 33.13
CA LEU A 75 9.64 37.02 33.02
C LEU A 75 8.75 36.07 33.83
N PRO A 76 7.86 36.58 34.70
CA PRO A 76 6.86 35.76 35.37
C PRO A 76 5.86 35.28 34.30
N ILE A 77 6.09 34.09 33.77
CA ILE A 77 5.17 33.44 32.84
C ILE A 77 3.94 33.03 33.64
N HIS A 78 2.82 33.71 33.40
CA HIS A 78 1.52 33.31 33.94
C HIS A 78 1.06 32.06 33.18
N VAL A 79 1.39 30.90 33.73
CA VAL A 79 0.82 29.63 33.30
C VAL A 79 -0.61 29.58 33.84
N GLY A 80 -1.60 29.33 32.97
CA GLY A 80 -2.98 29.04 33.36
C GLY A 80 -3.05 27.79 34.27
N PRO A 81 -4.22 27.44 34.82
CA PRO A 81 -4.37 26.47 35.90
C PRO A 81 -3.78 25.11 35.50
N SER A 82 -2.54 24.89 35.92
CA SER A 82 -1.67 23.80 35.46
C SER A 82 -1.68 22.68 36.48
N GLN A 83 -1.81 21.45 35.97
CA GLN A 83 -1.39 20.26 36.68
C GLN A 83 0.04 20.48 37.21
N ASN A 84 0.26 20.13 38.48
CA ASN A 84 1.59 20.14 39.11
C ASN A 84 2.54 19.25 38.31
N PHE A 85 3.26 19.83 37.34
CA PHE A 85 4.38 19.18 36.69
C PHE A 85 5.55 19.20 37.67
N ASP A 86 5.92 18.01 38.15
CA ASP A 86 7.07 17.82 39.01
C ASP A 86 8.35 18.02 38.19
N LEU A 87 8.91 19.22 38.24
CA LEU A 87 10.16 19.59 37.57
C LEU A 87 11.30 18.60 37.89
N LYS A 88 11.33 18.02 39.10
CA LYS A 88 12.36 17.04 39.46
C LYS A 88 12.21 15.76 38.67
N LYS A 89 10.97 15.30 38.44
CA LYS A 89 10.69 14.13 37.63
C LYS A 89 11.10 14.35 36.17
N SER A 90 10.74 15.51 35.59
CA SER A 90 11.16 15.85 34.22
C SER A 90 12.69 15.93 34.07
N GLN A 91 13.40 16.44 35.08
CA GLN A 91 14.85 16.47 35.07
C GLN A 91 15.45 15.05 35.15
N GLN A 92 14.91 14.19 36.02
CA GLN A 92 15.33 12.79 36.14
C GLN A 92 15.09 12.00 34.84
N ASP A 93 13.95 12.22 34.18
CA ASP A 93 13.63 11.58 32.91
C ASP A 93 14.61 12.00 31.80
N ALA A 94 15.00 13.28 31.76
CA ALA A 94 16.01 13.78 30.82
C ALA A 94 17.42 13.21 31.09
N GLU A 95 17.82 13.10 32.35
CA GLU A 95 19.09 12.47 32.75
C GLU A 95 19.12 10.97 32.42
N GLN A 96 17.98 10.27 32.54
CA GLN A 96 17.84 8.88 32.15
C GLN A 96 17.99 8.72 30.63
N LEU A 97 17.27 9.52 29.85
CA LEU A 97 17.35 9.49 28.39
C LEU A 97 18.78 9.75 27.88
N SER A 98 19.48 10.70 28.50
CA SER A 98 20.88 10.98 28.16
C SER A 98 21.81 9.80 28.42
N ARG A 99 21.57 9.00 29.48
CA ARG A 99 22.35 7.78 29.75
C ARG A 99 22.05 6.69 28.73
N ASP A 100 20.79 6.54 28.35
CA ASP A 100 20.36 5.53 27.37
C ASP A 100 20.97 5.81 25.99
N LEU A 101 21.06 7.08 25.58
CA LEU A 101 21.72 7.48 24.33
C LEU A 101 23.22 7.19 24.31
N GLU A 102 23.92 7.45 25.42
CA GLU A 102 25.35 7.11 25.51
C GLU A 102 25.61 5.60 25.55
N ASN A 103 24.68 4.81 26.09
CA ASN A 103 24.77 3.35 26.03
C ASN A 103 24.54 2.84 24.60
N LEU A 104 23.53 3.36 23.89
CA LEU A 104 23.23 3.00 22.51
C LEU A 104 24.40 3.33 21.56
N LYS A 105 25.02 4.49 21.77
CA LYS A 105 26.23 4.91 21.04
C LYS A 105 27.40 3.95 21.25
N LYS A 106 27.58 3.41 22.46
CA LYS A 106 28.61 2.40 22.74
C LYS A 106 28.30 1.07 22.06
N GLU A 107 27.05 0.64 22.08
CA GLU A 107 26.59 -0.58 21.42
C GLU A 107 26.81 -0.53 19.90
N ALA A 108 26.50 0.61 19.28
CA ALA A 108 26.74 0.86 17.86
C ALA A 108 28.23 0.92 17.46
N HIS A 109 29.15 1.03 18.42
CA HIS A 109 30.60 1.06 18.18
C HIS A 109 31.30 -0.23 18.60
N VAL A 110 30.58 -1.26 19.06
CA VAL A 110 31.19 -2.57 19.32
C VAL A 110 31.53 -3.24 17.98
N PRO A 111 32.83 -3.45 17.66
CA PRO A 111 33.20 -4.13 16.44
C PRO A 111 32.72 -5.59 16.50
N VAL A 112 32.01 -6.02 15.46
CA VAL A 112 31.60 -7.41 15.28
C VAL A 112 32.84 -8.25 14.96
N ASN A 113 33.49 -8.78 16.01
CA ASN A 113 34.52 -9.80 15.86
C ASN A 113 33.84 -11.10 15.42
N GLY A 114 33.97 -11.44 14.15
CA GLY A 114 33.54 -12.72 13.61
C GLY A 114 34.43 -13.86 14.14
N ASP A 115 33.96 -14.55 15.18
CA ASP A 115 34.55 -15.80 15.64
C ASP A 115 34.22 -16.93 14.67
N ALA A 116 35.10 -17.15 13.70
CA ALA A 116 35.04 -18.26 12.77
C ALA A 116 36.40 -18.95 12.68
N ASN A 117 36.98 -19.43 13.80
CA ASN A 117 38.06 -20.41 13.72
C ASN A 117 38.40 -21.14 15.03
N VAL A 118 37.56 -22.04 15.54
CA VAL A 118 38.04 -23.10 16.46
C VAL A 118 37.19 -24.36 16.32
N GLN A 119 37.62 -25.32 15.49
CA GLN A 119 37.51 -26.76 15.76
C GLN A 119 38.24 -27.55 14.66
N ASN A 120 39.48 -27.94 14.96
CA ASN A 120 40.21 -29.02 14.28
C ASN A 120 41.33 -29.47 15.21
N ALA A 121 41.17 -30.62 15.89
CA ALA A 121 42.26 -31.50 16.31
C ALA A 121 41.74 -32.82 16.89
N ASN A 122 42.31 -33.92 16.41
CA ASN A 122 42.29 -35.33 16.87
C ASN A 122 41.12 -36.19 16.34
N GLY A 123 41.28 -37.28 15.59
CA GLY A 123 42.43 -38.10 15.19
C GLY A 123 42.06 -39.61 15.21
N MET A 124 42.49 -40.38 14.20
CA MET A 124 42.58 -41.86 14.04
C MET A 124 41.43 -42.68 13.36
N ASP A 125 41.56 -42.85 12.03
CA ASP A 125 41.72 -44.08 11.19
C ASP A 125 41.00 -45.43 11.49
N PRO A 126 40.90 -46.37 10.51
CA PRO A 126 40.47 -46.29 9.10
C PRO A 126 39.52 -47.47 8.73
N ILE A 127 39.04 -47.59 7.47
CA ILE A 127 38.94 -48.86 6.67
C ILE A 127 38.17 -48.67 5.33
N LYS A 128 38.89 -49.05 4.26
CA LYS A 128 38.53 -49.64 2.95
C LYS A 128 37.69 -48.88 1.89
N ASP A 129 38.43 -48.60 0.81
CA ASP A 129 38.05 -48.60 -0.61
C ASP A 129 36.91 -49.56 -1.00
N THR A 130 35.96 -49.05 -1.78
CA THR A 130 35.63 -49.57 -3.12
C THR A 130 34.94 -48.46 -3.92
N GLY A 131 35.38 -48.26 -5.17
CA GLY A 131 34.98 -47.13 -6.01
C GLY A 131 33.64 -47.27 -6.73
N SER A 132 33.42 -46.32 -7.66
CA SER A 132 32.48 -46.33 -8.79
C SER A 132 31.33 -45.31 -8.76
N VAL A 133 31.54 -44.22 -9.53
CA VAL A 133 30.60 -43.54 -10.45
C VAL A 133 29.51 -42.61 -9.83
N PRO A 134 29.27 -41.41 -10.43
CA PRO A 134 28.46 -40.34 -9.82
C PRO A 134 26.96 -40.49 -10.10
N PRO A 135 26.07 -40.18 -9.13
CA PRO A 135 24.63 -40.26 -9.32
C PRO A 135 24.06 -38.88 -9.67
N HIS A 136 23.97 -38.56 -10.95
CA HIS A 136 22.96 -37.62 -11.43
C HIS A 136 22.16 -38.33 -12.52
N LEU A 137 20.83 -38.34 -12.37
CA LEU A 137 19.82 -39.15 -13.06
C LEU A 137 19.44 -40.48 -12.38
N LYS A 138 18.57 -40.38 -11.37
CA LYS A 138 17.34 -41.18 -11.29
C LYS A 138 16.30 -40.46 -10.43
N ALA A 139 15.17 -40.14 -11.07
CA ALA A 139 13.97 -39.60 -10.47
C ALA A 139 13.24 -40.64 -9.61
N SER A 140 12.57 -40.23 -8.53
CA SER A 140 11.11 -40.30 -8.36
C SER A 140 10.67 -40.04 -6.91
N SER A 141 9.65 -39.19 -6.79
CA SER A 141 8.57 -39.26 -5.79
C SER A 141 8.91 -38.97 -4.32
N VAL A 142 8.77 -37.70 -3.91
CA VAL A 142 7.95 -37.32 -2.74
C VAL A 142 7.36 -35.92 -3.01
N THR A 143 6.05 -35.84 -2.90
CA THR A 143 5.24 -34.61 -2.86
C THR A 143 5.60 -33.77 -1.62
N SER A 144 6.06 -32.55 -1.80
CA SER A 144 5.92 -31.53 -0.75
C SER A 144 5.65 -30.15 -1.38
N GLY A 145 4.64 -29.48 -0.83
CA GLY A 145 4.12 -28.21 -1.32
C GLY A 145 5.17 -27.11 -1.23
N GLY A 146 5.60 -26.63 -2.39
CA GLY A 146 6.32 -25.37 -2.48
C GLY A 146 5.33 -24.22 -2.32
N THR A 147 5.35 -23.58 -1.17
CA THR A 147 4.67 -22.30 -0.93
C THR A 147 5.31 -21.27 -1.87
N VAL A 148 4.65 -21.01 -3.00
CA VAL A 148 4.98 -19.88 -3.87
C VAL A 148 4.83 -18.63 -3.00
N LYS A 149 5.94 -17.92 -2.75
CA LYS A 149 5.92 -16.64 -2.05
C LYS A 149 5.07 -15.67 -2.88
N LYS A 150 3.82 -15.48 -2.48
CA LYS A 150 2.89 -14.51 -3.07
C LYS A 150 3.50 -13.11 -2.91
N SER A 151 3.56 -12.34 -3.98
CA SER A 151 4.11 -10.99 -4.01
C SER A 151 3.27 -10.04 -3.16
N LEU A 152 3.90 -9.31 -2.24
CA LEU A 152 3.25 -8.28 -1.43
C LEU A 152 2.72 -7.12 -2.32
N PRO A 153 1.45 -6.69 -2.15
CA PRO A 153 0.84 -5.57 -2.87
C PRO A 153 1.55 -4.23 -2.70
N PRO A 154 1.37 -3.27 -3.64
CA PRO A 154 2.03 -1.96 -3.60
C PRO A 154 1.64 -1.10 -2.38
N HIS A 155 0.44 -1.28 -1.83
CA HIS A 155 -0.01 -0.62 -0.60
C HIS A 155 0.43 -1.35 0.68
N LEU A 156 1.15 -2.47 0.54
CA LEU A 156 1.87 -3.20 1.60
C LEU A 156 3.39 -3.13 1.36
N ARG A 157 3.82 -2.30 0.41
CA ARG A 157 5.22 -2.11 0.06
C ARG A 157 5.58 -0.70 0.53
N GLY A 158 6.39 -0.63 1.59
CA GLY A 158 6.95 0.64 2.07
C GLY A 158 7.49 1.46 0.89
N LYS A 159 7.10 2.74 0.84
CA LYS A 159 7.46 3.68 -0.23
C LYS A 159 8.96 3.67 -0.48
N THR A 160 9.40 3.03 -1.56
CA THR A 160 10.74 3.23 -2.13
C THR A 160 10.61 4.39 -3.11
N VAL A 161 11.35 5.47 -2.86
CA VAL A 161 11.35 6.66 -3.72
C VAL A 161 12.20 6.34 -4.96
N ASP A 162 11.53 6.03 -6.08
CA ASP A 162 12.21 5.86 -7.36
C ASP A 162 12.67 7.23 -7.91
N LEU A 163 13.96 7.53 -7.76
CA LEU A 163 14.64 8.60 -8.47
C LEU A 163 15.10 8.08 -9.84
N SER A 164 14.21 8.12 -10.84
CA SER A 164 14.59 7.88 -12.23
C SER A 164 14.91 9.22 -12.92
N ASN A 165 16.20 9.45 -13.16
CA ASN A 165 16.70 10.55 -13.98
C ASN A 165 16.49 10.24 -15.47
N GLY A 166 15.53 10.89 -16.11
CA GLY A 166 15.33 10.87 -17.56
C GLY A 166 15.76 12.19 -18.18
N ASN A 167 16.89 12.19 -18.88
CA ASN A 167 17.39 13.31 -19.67
C ASN A 167 16.89 13.14 -21.12
N GLY A 168 16.12 14.10 -21.65
CA GLY A 168 15.55 13.99 -23.02
C GLY A 168 14.65 15.16 -23.44
N THR A 169 15.30 16.26 -23.82
CA THR A 169 15.00 17.32 -24.82
C THR A 169 13.56 17.68 -25.26
N GLN A 170 13.40 19.00 -25.44
CA GLN A 170 12.57 19.78 -26.37
C GLN A 170 11.31 20.48 -25.83
N GLU A 171 11.46 21.79 -25.66
CA GLU A 171 10.43 22.78 -25.36
C GLU A 171 9.38 22.85 -26.47
N HIS A 172 8.12 22.59 -26.12
CA HIS A 172 6.98 23.23 -26.77
C HIS A 172 6.14 23.92 -25.70
N HIS A 173 6.28 25.23 -25.66
CA HIS A 173 5.52 26.14 -24.82
C HIS A 173 4.05 26.16 -25.30
N VAL A 174 3.13 25.57 -24.54
CA VAL A 174 1.70 25.89 -24.64
C VAL A 174 1.26 26.43 -23.29
N VAL A 175 1.07 27.74 -23.24
CA VAL A 175 0.41 28.40 -22.11
C VAL A 175 -1.07 28.01 -22.17
N SER A 176 -1.53 27.25 -21.19
CA SER A 176 -2.95 27.10 -20.92
C SER A 176 -3.16 27.26 -19.42
N SER A 177 -3.19 28.53 -19.00
CA SER A 177 -3.82 28.93 -17.75
C SER A 177 -5.30 29.13 -18.06
N ALA A 178 -6.10 28.08 -17.82
CA ALA A 178 -7.55 28.16 -17.83
C ALA A 178 -8.03 27.94 -16.38
N ASN A 179 -8.54 29.02 -15.79
CA ASN A 179 -9.21 29.00 -14.50
C ASN A 179 -10.51 28.19 -14.61
N ASN A 180 -10.49 26.92 -14.20
CA ASN A 180 -11.71 26.14 -14.01
C ASN A 180 -12.45 26.62 -12.76
N ARG A 181 -13.41 27.52 -12.99
CA ARG A 181 -14.44 27.88 -12.02
C ARG A 181 -15.32 26.67 -11.81
N LEU A 182 -15.18 26.04 -10.63
CA LEU A 182 -16.18 25.13 -10.11
C LEU A 182 -17.50 25.92 -10.03
N ALA A 183 -18.48 25.57 -10.86
CA ALA A 183 -19.78 26.22 -10.89
C ALA A 183 -20.48 26.03 -9.53
N THR A 184 -20.39 27.04 -8.67
CA THR A 184 -21.29 27.18 -7.53
C THR A 184 -22.59 27.73 -8.08
N ASP A 185 -23.60 26.87 -8.24
CA ASP A 185 -24.97 27.30 -8.55
C ASP A 185 -25.47 28.27 -7.47
N GLY A 186 -25.36 29.55 -7.78
CA GLY A 186 -26.09 30.64 -7.13
C GLY A 186 -27.20 31.05 -8.08
N GLN A 187 -28.42 30.68 -7.72
CA GLN A 187 -29.66 31.01 -8.43
C GLN A 187 -29.84 32.55 -8.47
N VAL A 188 -29.77 33.15 -9.66
CA VAL A 188 -30.18 34.54 -9.90
C VAL A 188 -31.33 34.51 -10.89
N ASP A 189 -32.51 34.93 -10.43
CA ASP A 189 -33.71 35.09 -11.23
C ASP A 189 -33.46 36.08 -12.39
N HIS A 190 -33.31 35.54 -13.59
CA HIS A 190 -33.43 36.32 -14.82
C HIS A 190 -34.70 35.93 -15.57
N ILE A 191 -35.71 36.78 -15.41
CA ILE A 191 -36.90 36.85 -16.24
C ILE A 191 -36.47 37.13 -17.68
N PHE A 192 -36.52 36.10 -18.53
CA PHE A 192 -36.48 36.26 -19.99
C PHE A 192 -37.80 35.81 -20.61
N LYS A 193 -38.43 36.75 -21.32
CA LYS A 193 -39.59 36.56 -22.18
C LYS A 193 -39.28 35.54 -23.27
N HIS A 194 -39.95 34.40 -23.25
CA HIS A 194 -40.01 33.47 -24.38
C HIS A 194 -41.13 33.90 -25.36
N MET A 195 -40.76 34.12 -26.62
CA MET A 195 -41.70 34.06 -27.74
C MET A 195 -41.92 32.60 -28.16
N PRO A 196 -43.12 32.23 -28.66
CA PRO A 196 -43.46 30.85 -28.97
C PRO A 196 -43.03 30.47 -30.40
N VAL A 197 -42.39 29.31 -30.54
CA VAL A 197 -42.13 28.64 -31.83
C VAL A 197 -42.89 27.30 -31.79
N PRO A 198 -43.52 26.86 -32.90
CA PRO A 198 -44.65 25.94 -32.85
C PRO A 198 -44.25 24.48 -32.68
N VAL A 199 -45.10 23.77 -31.96
CA VAL A 199 -45.06 22.32 -31.67
C VAL A 199 -45.37 21.52 -32.94
N PRO A 200 -44.54 20.55 -33.33
CA PRO A 200 -44.93 19.56 -34.33
C PRO A 200 -45.79 18.46 -33.67
N SER A 201 -46.95 18.26 -34.29
CA SER A 201 -48.04 17.37 -33.90
C SER A 201 -47.65 15.89 -33.84
N SER A 202 -48.13 15.21 -32.80
CA SER A 202 -48.12 13.74 -32.67
C SER A 202 -49.04 13.08 -33.71
N PRO A 203 -48.65 11.95 -34.32
CA PRO A 203 -49.58 11.14 -35.09
C PRO A 203 -50.44 10.27 -34.16
N ALA A 204 -51.74 10.27 -34.43
CA ALA A 204 -52.76 9.54 -33.71
C ALA A 204 -52.82 8.06 -34.11
N SER A 205 -52.98 7.23 -33.07
CA SER A 205 -53.89 6.08 -32.96
C SER A 205 -53.74 4.88 -33.90
N SER A 206 -53.55 3.71 -33.28
CA SER A 206 -54.47 2.57 -33.47
C SER A 206 -54.36 1.56 -32.32
N ALA A 207 -55.42 1.47 -31.51
CA ALA A 207 -55.76 0.26 -30.77
C ALA A 207 -56.28 -0.80 -31.75
N PRO A 208 -56.08 -2.10 -31.48
CA PRO A 208 -57.22 -2.86 -30.98
C PRO A 208 -56.86 -4.01 -30.02
N GLY A 209 -57.88 -4.44 -29.27
CA GLY A 209 -58.13 -5.88 -29.08
C GLY A 209 -57.58 -6.51 -27.81
N VAL A 210 -58.42 -6.54 -26.78
CA VAL A 210 -58.38 -7.51 -25.69
C VAL A 210 -58.48 -8.92 -26.27
N GLN A 211 -57.49 -9.77 -26.02
CA GLN A 211 -57.70 -11.22 -26.03
C GLN A 211 -56.93 -11.86 -24.88
N ASP A 212 -57.73 -12.31 -23.92
CA ASP A 212 -57.39 -13.14 -22.78
C ASP A 212 -56.83 -14.49 -23.27
N GLN A 213 -55.54 -14.73 -23.04
CA GLN A 213 -54.98 -16.08 -23.04
C GLN A 213 -53.89 -16.14 -21.98
N ALA A 214 -54.27 -16.70 -20.83
CA ALA A 214 -53.37 -17.22 -19.83
C ALA A 214 -52.56 -18.38 -20.44
N SER A 215 -51.50 -18.05 -21.18
CA SER A 215 -50.40 -18.96 -21.42
C SER A 215 -49.45 -18.84 -20.25
N PHE A 216 -49.40 -19.93 -19.49
CA PHE A 216 -48.35 -20.31 -18.54
C PHE A 216 -46.97 -20.05 -19.17
N VAL A 217 -46.47 -18.82 -19.04
CA VAL A 217 -45.05 -18.52 -19.23
C VAL A 217 -44.40 -19.15 -18.04
N GLU A 218 -44.05 -20.42 -18.21
CA GLU A 218 -43.02 -21.11 -17.48
C GLU A 218 -41.87 -20.11 -17.38
N ASN A 219 -41.73 -19.52 -16.20
CA ASN A 219 -40.65 -18.62 -15.83
C ASN A 219 -39.36 -19.41 -16.04
N SER A 220 -38.88 -19.42 -17.28
CA SER A 220 -37.49 -19.58 -17.64
C SER A 220 -36.80 -18.34 -17.11
N SER A 221 -36.72 -18.25 -15.78
CA SER A 221 -35.69 -17.53 -15.08
C SER A 221 -34.40 -18.16 -15.55
N LEU A 222 -33.92 -17.72 -16.72
CA LEU A 222 -32.52 -17.62 -17.00
C LEU A 222 -31.94 -17.02 -15.72
N GLU A 223 -31.39 -17.88 -14.86
CA GLU A 223 -30.54 -17.44 -13.77
C GLU A 223 -29.42 -16.67 -14.47
N THR A 224 -29.63 -15.37 -14.65
CA THR A 224 -28.60 -14.45 -15.11
C THR A 224 -27.56 -14.54 -14.04
N LYS A 225 -26.58 -15.41 -14.28
CA LYS A 225 -25.47 -15.68 -13.38
C LYS A 225 -24.91 -14.32 -13.01
N ALA A 226 -25.14 -13.91 -11.76
CA ALA A 226 -24.71 -12.60 -11.29
C ALA A 226 -23.25 -12.41 -11.68
N TRP A 227 -22.99 -11.35 -12.43
CA TRP A 227 -21.67 -11.09 -12.99
C TRP A 227 -20.64 -11.02 -11.86
N LYS A 228 -19.44 -11.56 -12.10
CA LYS A 228 -18.32 -11.51 -11.18
C LYS A 228 -17.05 -11.11 -11.94
N PRO A 229 -16.09 -10.42 -11.30
CA PRO A 229 -14.78 -10.19 -11.88
C PRO A 229 -14.13 -11.50 -12.32
N TYR A 230 -13.39 -11.45 -13.44
CA TYR A 230 -12.78 -12.64 -14.04
C TYR A 230 -11.94 -13.44 -13.05
N TYR A 231 -11.15 -12.77 -12.21
CA TYR A 231 -10.34 -13.44 -11.19
C TYR A 231 -11.19 -14.29 -10.24
N ILE A 232 -12.24 -13.70 -9.66
CA ILE A 232 -13.15 -14.39 -8.72
C ILE A 232 -13.88 -15.56 -9.39
N ALA A 233 -14.27 -15.41 -10.65
CA ALA A 233 -14.97 -16.46 -11.39
C ALA A 233 -14.11 -17.70 -11.66
N ASN A 234 -12.78 -17.55 -11.66
CA ASN A 234 -11.81 -18.62 -11.96
C ASN A 234 -11.10 -19.18 -10.73
N LEU A 235 -11.38 -18.66 -9.54
CA LEU A 235 -10.83 -19.22 -8.31
C LEU A 235 -11.42 -20.61 -8.02
N PRO A 236 -10.59 -21.56 -7.53
CA PRO A 236 -11.07 -22.88 -7.15
C PRO A 236 -12.02 -22.74 -5.97
N LYS A 237 -13.17 -23.41 -6.02
CA LYS A 237 -14.14 -23.39 -4.92
C LYS A 237 -13.48 -23.84 -3.61
N PHE A 238 -13.81 -23.15 -2.52
CA PHE A 238 -13.42 -23.57 -1.18
C PHE A 238 -13.92 -25.00 -0.90
N THR A 239 -13.03 -25.84 -0.35
CA THR A 239 -13.29 -27.27 -0.09
C THR A 239 -13.42 -27.60 1.39
N GLY A 240 -13.28 -26.62 2.29
CA GLY A 240 -13.41 -26.84 3.73
C GLY A 240 -14.85 -27.13 4.17
N GLN A 241 -14.99 -27.66 5.37
CA GLN A 241 -16.29 -28.01 5.94
C GLN A 241 -16.98 -26.77 6.50
N ILE A 242 -18.10 -26.39 5.89
CA ILE A 242 -18.98 -25.33 6.37
C ILE A 242 -20.22 -25.99 6.96
N PRO A 243 -20.59 -25.70 8.23
CA PRO A 243 -21.83 -26.20 8.81
C PRO A 243 -23.01 -25.85 7.90
N THR A 244 -23.79 -26.87 7.53
CA THR A 244 -25.02 -26.71 6.72
C THR A 244 -26.23 -26.35 7.57
N ASP A 245 -26.10 -26.44 8.89
CA ASP A 245 -27.12 -26.03 9.86
C ASP A 245 -27.35 -24.52 9.83
N GLN A 246 -28.48 -24.07 10.38
CA GLN A 246 -28.81 -22.65 10.50
C GLN A 246 -27.67 -21.88 11.18
N THR A 247 -26.94 -21.08 10.40
CA THR A 247 -25.91 -20.18 10.90
C THR A 247 -26.56 -19.11 11.78
N VAL A 248 -26.09 -19.01 13.02
CA VAL A 248 -26.51 -17.97 13.97
C VAL A 248 -26.09 -16.61 13.41
N SER A 249 -27.01 -15.65 13.49
CA SER A 249 -26.74 -14.27 13.11
C SER A 249 -26.42 -13.40 14.33
N PHE A 250 -25.50 -12.47 14.13
CA PHE A 250 -24.94 -11.60 15.15
C PHE A 250 -25.54 -10.20 15.08
N HIS A 251 -25.89 -9.64 16.24
CA HIS A 251 -26.34 -8.25 16.27
C HIS A 251 -25.16 -7.29 15.98
N PRO A 252 -25.36 -6.18 15.25
CA PRO A 252 -24.30 -5.21 14.98
C PRO A 252 -23.54 -4.76 16.24
N ASP A 253 -24.27 -4.41 17.30
CA ASP A 253 -23.68 -4.00 18.58
C ASP A 253 -22.92 -5.12 19.29
N PHE A 254 -23.35 -6.38 19.13
CA PHE A 254 -22.60 -7.50 19.70
C PHE A 254 -21.21 -7.60 19.07
N LEU A 255 -21.12 -7.49 17.74
CA LEU A 255 -19.82 -7.51 17.05
C LEU A 255 -18.97 -6.32 17.46
N ALA A 256 -19.54 -5.11 17.51
CA ALA A 256 -18.83 -3.90 17.92
C ALA A 256 -18.32 -4.01 19.37
N ASN A 257 -19.12 -4.53 20.30
CA ASN A 257 -18.74 -4.65 21.71
C ASN A 257 -17.76 -5.80 21.97
N THR A 258 -17.84 -6.89 21.20
CA THR A 258 -17.05 -8.10 21.42
C THR A 258 -15.71 -8.05 20.70
N LEU A 259 -15.71 -7.63 19.44
CA LEU A 259 -14.49 -7.54 18.62
C LEU A 259 -13.83 -6.17 18.77
N GLY A 260 -14.62 -5.12 19.03
CA GLY A 260 -14.12 -3.75 19.11
C GLY A 260 -13.64 -3.24 17.76
N GLY A 261 -12.66 -2.35 17.81
CA GLY A 261 -12.01 -1.78 16.64
C GLY A 261 -12.76 -0.61 16.02
N GLU A 262 -12.03 0.12 15.19
CA GLU A 262 -12.51 1.28 14.45
C GLU A 262 -12.51 0.95 12.95
N ALA A 263 -13.36 1.62 12.18
CA ALA A 263 -13.30 1.54 10.73
C ALA A 263 -11.90 2.02 10.27
N TRP A 264 -11.20 1.16 9.52
CA TRP A 264 -9.87 1.45 8.99
C TRP A 264 -9.93 1.79 7.51
N SER A 265 -10.74 1.03 6.78
CA SER A 265 -11.13 1.29 5.42
C SER A 265 -12.59 0.83 5.25
N PRO A 266 -13.26 1.16 4.14
CA PRO A 266 -14.66 0.81 3.93
C PRO A 266 -14.94 -0.68 4.22
N GLY A 267 -15.73 -0.94 5.25
CA GLY A 267 -16.08 -2.29 5.72
C GLY A 267 -14.98 -3.03 6.51
N LEU A 268 -13.71 -2.63 6.46
CA LEU A 268 -12.63 -3.25 7.24
C LEU A 268 -12.48 -2.52 8.57
N HIS A 269 -12.53 -3.27 9.67
CA HIS A 269 -12.32 -2.76 11.01
C HIS A 269 -10.97 -3.23 11.56
N PHE A 270 -10.30 -2.38 12.32
CA PHE A 270 -9.01 -2.67 12.95
C PHE A 270 -9.02 -2.38 14.45
N VAL A 271 -8.54 -3.33 15.25
CA VAL A 271 -8.46 -3.24 16.71
C VAL A 271 -7.09 -2.72 17.15
N LYS A 272 -7.02 -1.41 17.44
CA LYS A 272 -5.82 -0.71 17.91
C LYS A 272 -5.37 -1.18 19.31
N GLY A 273 -4.08 -0.98 19.61
CA GLY A 273 -3.49 -1.19 20.94
C GLY A 273 -2.83 -2.55 21.15
N LYS A 274 -2.26 -2.77 22.34
CA LYS A 274 -1.53 -4.00 22.72
C LYS A 274 -2.35 -4.96 23.60
N SER A 275 -3.63 -4.68 23.81
CA SER A 275 -4.53 -5.53 24.61
C SER A 275 -4.72 -6.92 23.98
N THR A 276 -5.09 -7.91 24.77
CA THR A 276 -5.46 -9.22 24.24
C THR A 276 -6.61 -9.09 23.23
N CYS A 277 -6.43 -9.64 22.03
CA CYS A 277 -7.42 -9.61 20.96
C CYS A 277 -7.77 -11.03 20.52
N ILE A 278 -9.06 -11.31 20.32
CA ILE A 278 -9.54 -12.62 19.83
C ILE A 278 -9.17 -12.78 18.34
N LEU A 279 -9.04 -11.67 17.60
CA LEU A 279 -8.68 -11.66 16.19
C LEU A 279 -7.17 -11.75 16.04
N LYS A 280 -6.69 -12.78 15.36
CA LYS A 280 -5.26 -13.01 15.09
C LYS A 280 -4.58 -11.78 14.49
N ASN A 281 -5.16 -11.24 13.41
CA ASN A 281 -4.61 -10.10 12.67
C ASN A 281 -5.24 -8.77 13.09
N ARG A 282 -5.99 -8.75 14.20
CA ARG A 282 -6.71 -7.57 14.72
C ARG A 282 -7.67 -6.91 13.72
N THR A 283 -7.94 -7.55 12.60
CA THR A 283 -8.86 -7.08 11.57
C THR A 283 -10.06 -8.00 11.41
N TYR A 284 -11.16 -7.41 10.96
CA TYR A 284 -12.34 -8.14 10.52
C TYR A 284 -13.17 -7.29 9.55
N TYR A 285 -13.92 -7.93 8.66
CA TYR A 285 -14.82 -7.27 7.73
C TYR A 285 -16.26 -7.26 8.24
N ARG A 286 -16.94 -6.12 8.08
CA ARG A 286 -18.39 -5.95 8.23
C ARG A 286 -18.93 -5.34 6.95
N LEU A 287 -19.62 -6.15 6.14
CA LEU A 287 -20.01 -5.78 4.79
C LEU A 287 -21.52 -5.81 4.63
N ASP A 288 -22.05 -4.86 3.87
CA ASP A 288 -23.46 -4.76 3.52
C ASP A 288 -23.66 -5.06 2.03
N PRO A 289 -24.37 -6.14 1.67
CA PRO A 289 -24.67 -6.46 0.28
C PRO A 289 -25.41 -5.37 -0.50
N GLN A 290 -26.08 -4.42 0.17
CA GLN A 290 -26.74 -3.30 -0.50
C GLN A 290 -25.72 -2.33 -1.12
N ASN A 291 -24.55 -2.18 -0.50
CA ASN A 291 -23.50 -1.29 -0.98
C ASN A 291 -22.41 -2.06 -1.74
N GLU A 292 -22.31 -3.37 -1.48
CA GLU A 292 -21.31 -4.27 -2.04
C GLU A 292 -21.99 -5.43 -2.81
N PRO A 293 -22.41 -5.22 -4.07
CA PRO A 293 -23.20 -6.21 -4.79
C PRO A 293 -22.41 -7.44 -5.27
N PHE A 294 -21.07 -7.41 -5.14
CA PHE A 294 -20.17 -8.47 -5.62
C PHE A 294 -19.63 -9.37 -4.50
N LEU A 295 -20.19 -9.23 -3.28
CA LEU A 295 -19.84 -10.09 -2.16
C LEU A 295 -20.14 -11.58 -2.44
N PRO A 296 -19.53 -12.50 -1.68
CA PRO A 296 -19.93 -13.89 -1.67
C PRO A 296 -21.42 -14.04 -1.39
N LYS A 297 -22.10 -14.96 -2.10
CA LYS A 297 -23.55 -15.18 -1.93
C LYS A 297 -23.87 -16.04 -0.71
N LYS A 298 -22.90 -16.85 -0.28
CA LYS A 298 -22.97 -17.75 0.86
C LYS A 298 -21.57 -17.94 1.45
N ALA A 299 -21.49 -18.45 2.67
CA ALA A 299 -20.23 -18.82 3.29
C ALA A 299 -19.43 -19.78 2.38
N GLY A 300 -18.11 -19.58 2.28
CA GLY A 300 -17.23 -20.36 1.42
C GLY A 300 -17.11 -19.86 -0.03
N ASP A 301 -18.06 -19.07 -0.53
CA ASP A 301 -17.96 -18.51 -1.87
C ASP A 301 -16.89 -17.40 -1.93
N HIS A 302 -16.31 -17.18 -3.10
CA HIS A 302 -15.45 -16.02 -3.35
C HIS A 302 -16.26 -14.82 -3.84
N GLY A 303 -15.72 -13.62 -3.59
CA GLY A 303 -16.36 -12.37 -3.96
C GLY A 303 -15.35 -11.24 -4.10
N ALA A 304 -15.87 -10.04 -4.25
CA ALA A 304 -15.09 -8.82 -4.22
C ALA A 304 -15.93 -7.72 -3.57
N LYS A 305 -15.27 -6.73 -2.98
CA LYS A 305 -15.89 -5.45 -2.63
C LYS A 305 -15.30 -4.35 -3.50
N LEU A 306 -15.99 -3.22 -3.55
CA LEU A 306 -15.54 -2.02 -4.23
C LEU A 306 -14.94 -1.05 -3.21
N THR A 307 -13.97 -0.26 -3.64
CA THR A 307 -13.52 0.90 -2.87
C THR A 307 -13.07 2.02 -3.78
N ALA A 308 -13.26 3.27 -3.38
CA ALA A 308 -12.75 4.41 -4.14
C ALA A 308 -11.23 4.59 -3.98
N PHE A 309 -10.74 4.38 -2.75
CA PHE A 309 -9.33 4.56 -2.37
C PHE A 309 -8.90 3.48 -1.39
N PHE A 310 -7.60 3.19 -1.35
CA PHE A 310 -7.01 2.32 -0.33
C PHE A 310 -6.37 3.16 0.75
N ASN A 311 -6.71 2.89 2.00
CA ASN A 311 -5.95 3.43 3.12
C ASN A 311 -4.61 2.67 3.21
N LYS A 312 -3.62 3.29 3.87
CA LYS A 312 -2.39 2.58 4.25
C LYS A 312 -2.74 1.38 5.11
N ALA A 313 -1.96 0.31 5.01
CA ALA A 313 -2.21 -0.84 5.87
C ALA A 313 -1.91 -0.50 7.35
N PRO A 314 -2.63 -1.11 8.30
CA PRO A 314 -2.39 -0.88 9.73
C PRO A 314 -0.92 -1.02 10.14
N GLU A 315 -0.24 -2.03 9.61
CA GLU A 315 1.18 -2.31 9.84
C GLU A 315 2.14 -1.24 9.31
N GLU A 316 1.73 -0.42 8.34
CA GLU A 316 2.56 0.69 7.83
C GLU A 316 2.47 1.94 8.69
N VAL A 317 1.38 2.08 9.46
CA VAL A 317 1.11 3.26 10.28
C VAL A 317 1.44 3.01 11.74
N LEU A 318 1.23 1.77 12.21
CA LEU A 318 1.42 1.38 13.61
C LEU A 318 2.65 0.49 13.72
N LEU A 319 3.76 1.07 14.18
CA LEU A 319 5.05 0.39 14.40
C LEU A 319 5.03 -0.67 15.52
N ASP A 320 3.89 -0.83 16.19
CA ASP A 320 3.73 -1.52 17.47
C ASP A 320 2.78 -2.74 17.38
N ILE A 321 2.55 -3.27 16.18
CA ILE A 321 1.74 -4.48 16.01
C ILE A 321 2.55 -5.68 16.54
N PRO A 322 2.06 -6.40 17.55
CA PRO A 322 2.86 -7.36 18.32
C PRO A 322 3.28 -8.63 17.56
N ASP A 323 2.99 -8.74 16.28
CA ASP A 323 3.27 -9.93 15.48
C ASP A 323 3.77 -9.52 14.09
N ASP A 324 5.10 -9.54 13.91
CA ASP A 324 5.86 -9.16 12.69
C ASP A 324 5.45 -9.94 11.42
N HIS A 325 4.51 -10.88 11.55
CA HIS A 325 4.04 -11.76 10.49
C HIS A 325 2.52 -11.69 10.24
N SER A 326 1.80 -10.80 10.93
CA SER A 326 0.36 -10.64 10.73
C SER A 326 0.06 -9.60 9.64
N ASN A 327 -0.24 -10.06 8.43
CA ASN A 327 -0.79 -9.21 7.38
C ASN A 327 -2.26 -8.92 7.71
N SER A 328 -2.63 -7.63 7.78
CA SER A 328 -3.98 -7.18 8.11
C SER A 328 -5.08 -7.65 7.14
N TYR A 329 -4.69 -8.14 5.97
CA TYR A 329 -5.57 -8.60 4.87
C TYR A 329 -5.51 -10.11 4.62
N GLU A 330 -4.79 -10.87 5.44
CA GLU A 330 -4.73 -12.33 5.37
C GLU A 330 -5.65 -12.96 6.42
N ASP A 331 -6.32 -14.07 6.09
CA ASP A 331 -7.11 -14.87 7.05
C ASP A 331 -8.08 -14.03 7.93
N VAL A 332 -8.74 -13.04 7.31
CA VAL A 332 -9.56 -12.03 7.99
C VAL A 332 -11.00 -12.51 8.13
N PRO A 333 -11.57 -12.60 9.35
CA PRO A 333 -12.97 -12.96 9.54
C PRO A 333 -13.91 -11.98 8.85
N MET A 334 -14.88 -12.50 8.09
CA MET A 334 -15.84 -11.68 7.36
C MET A 334 -17.27 -11.93 7.83
N PHE A 335 -17.97 -10.82 8.06
CA PHE A 335 -19.36 -10.76 8.48
C PHE A 335 -20.19 -10.01 7.44
N VAL A 336 -21.23 -10.64 6.91
CA VAL A 336 -22.11 -10.07 5.88
C VAL A 336 -23.49 -9.81 6.45
N LEU A 337 -24.04 -8.63 6.21
CA LEU A 337 -25.36 -8.23 6.70
C LEU A 337 -26.48 -8.98 5.96
N VAL A 338 -27.34 -9.66 6.72
CA VAL A 338 -28.54 -10.37 6.26
C VAL A 338 -29.68 -10.05 7.22
N ASN A 339 -30.75 -9.43 6.72
CA ASN A 339 -31.92 -9.05 7.53
C ASN A 339 -31.55 -8.23 8.79
N LYS A 340 -30.67 -7.23 8.63
CA LYS A 340 -30.14 -6.36 9.71
C LYS A 340 -29.25 -7.05 10.76
N ARG A 341 -28.90 -8.32 10.56
CA ARG A 341 -27.98 -9.07 11.43
C ARG A 341 -26.82 -9.59 10.61
N TYR A 342 -25.66 -9.71 11.21
CA TYR A 342 -24.47 -10.17 10.52
C TYR A 342 -24.34 -11.69 10.57
N VAL A 343 -23.98 -12.32 9.46
CA VAL A 343 -23.68 -13.75 9.41
C VAL A 343 -22.19 -13.90 9.13
N TYR A 344 -21.54 -14.83 9.82
CA TYR A 344 -20.13 -15.15 9.58
C TYR A 344 -19.99 -15.98 8.31
N PHE A 345 -19.18 -15.51 7.36
CA PHE A 345 -19.03 -16.10 6.03
C PHE A 345 -17.74 -16.91 5.85
N GLY A 346 -16.90 -16.97 6.89
CA GLY A 346 -15.57 -17.54 6.86
C GLY A 346 -14.47 -16.48 6.98
N ASN A 347 -13.23 -16.91 6.74
CA ASN A 347 -12.06 -16.06 6.72
C ASN A 347 -11.58 -15.85 5.28
N TYR A 348 -11.22 -14.61 4.98
CA TYR A 348 -10.90 -14.17 3.64
C TYR A 348 -9.51 -13.56 3.58
N THR A 349 -8.83 -13.82 2.47
CA THR A 349 -7.53 -13.23 2.15
C THR A 349 -7.63 -12.44 0.86
N GLN A 350 -7.00 -11.26 0.84
CA GLN A 350 -6.74 -10.55 -0.41
C GLN A 350 -5.46 -11.10 -1.07
N THR A 351 -5.60 -12.16 -1.86
CA THR A 351 -4.46 -12.88 -2.46
C THR A 351 -3.88 -12.21 -3.70
N ARG A 352 -4.61 -11.25 -4.28
CA ARG A 352 -4.27 -10.55 -5.51
C ARG A 352 -4.38 -9.04 -5.31
N TRP A 353 -3.55 -8.32 -6.06
CA TRP A 353 -3.60 -6.86 -6.13
C TRP A 353 -4.95 -6.36 -6.64
N SER A 354 -5.37 -5.22 -6.11
CA SER A 354 -6.58 -4.55 -6.52
C SER A 354 -6.46 -4.04 -7.94
N ASP A 355 -7.49 -4.27 -8.75
CA ASP A 355 -7.57 -3.76 -10.12
C ASP A 355 -8.53 -2.55 -10.15
N LYS A 356 -8.12 -1.45 -10.78
CA LYS A 356 -9.00 -0.29 -11.00
C LYS A 356 -10.06 -0.67 -12.03
N LEU A 357 -11.32 -0.31 -11.80
CA LEU A 357 -12.37 -0.52 -12.79
C LEU A 357 -12.12 0.38 -14.00
N ASP A 358 -12.22 -0.20 -15.19
CA ASP A 358 -12.33 0.57 -16.43
C ASP A 358 -13.73 1.23 -16.54
N TYR A 359 -13.86 2.15 -17.51
CA TYR A 359 -15.11 2.87 -17.75
C TYR A 359 -16.27 1.93 -18.04
N ASP A 360 -16.08 0.95 -18.93
CA ASP A 360 -17.15 0.05 -19.37
C ASP A 360 -17.66 -0.82 -18.23
N THR A 361 -16.77 -1.36 -17.39
CA THR A 361 -17.12 -2.14 -16.21
C THR A 361 -17.83 -1.28 -15.17
N MET A 362 -17.34 -0.07 -14.93
CA MET A 362 -17.98 0.90 -14.02
C MET A 362 -19.40 1.24 -14.50
N MET A 363 -19.62 1.36 -15.81
CA MET A 363 -20.91 1.73 -16.38
C MET A 363 -21.87 0.55 -16.52
N ALA A 364 -21.40 -0.61 -16.94
CA ALA A 364 -22.24 -1.78 -17.23
C ALA A 364 -22.59 -2.60 -15.98
N HIS A 365 -21.68 -2.68 -15.00
CA HIS A 365 -21.81 -3.64 -13.91
C HIS A 365 -22.01 -3.01 -12.53
N VAL A 366 -21.50 -1.80 -12.29
CA VAL A 366 -21.70 -1.14 -10.99
C VAL A 366 -23.09 -0.48 -10.95
N PRO A 367 -23.99 -0.92 -10.05
CA PRO A 367 -25.33 -0.37 -9.97
C PRO A 367 -25.34 1.12 -9.58
N GLN A 368 -26.35 1.86 -10.05
CA GLN A 368 -26.44 3.30 -9.77
C GLN A 368 -26.55 3.62 -8.27
N HIS A 369 -27.24 2.79 -7.48
CA HIS A 369 -27.35 3.01 -6.03
C HIS A 369 -25.99 2.88 -5.33
N VAL A 370 -25.09 2.01 -5.81
CA VAL A 370 -23.73 1.88 -5.29
C VAL A 370 -22.90 3.14 -5.62
N LYS A 371 -23.04 3.68 -6.83
CA LYS A 371 -22.41 4.97 -7.19
C LYS A 371 -22.92 6.11 -6.32
N GLN A 372 -24.23 6.14 -6.05
CA GLN A 372 -24.84 7.12 -5.15
C GLN A 372 -24.34 6.98 -3.71
N TYR A 373 -24.20 5.75 -3.21
CA TYR A 373 -23.62 5.47 -1.90
C TYR A 373 -22.18 6.01 -1.81
N TRP A 374 -21.30 5.64 -2.73
CA TRP A 374 -19.92 6.15 -2.74
C TRP A 374 -19.84 7.65 -2.92
N ALA A 375 -20.69 8.24 -3.75
CA ALA A 375 -20.72 9.69 -3.91
C ALA A 375 -21.14 10.42 -2.62
N GLU A 376 -22.02 9.80 -1.83
CA GLU A 376 -22.42 10.31 -0.53
C GLU A 376 -21.29 10.20 0.50
N GLU A 377 -20.67 9.02 0.63
CA GLU A 377 -19.54 8.79 1.52
C GLU A 377 -18.36 9.73 1.22
N LEU A 378 -17.99 9.86 -0.06
CA LEU A 378 -16.84 10.68 -0.48
C LEU A 378 -17.10 12.19 -0.37
N SER A 379 -18.36 12.63 -0.41
CA SER A 379 -18.72 14.04 -0.24
C SER A 379 -19.19 14.40 1.16
N ALA A 380 -19.25 13.43 2.08
CA ALA A 380 -19.65 13.67 3.46
C ALA A 380 -18.72 14.70 4.13
N SER A 381 -19.31 15.59 4.94
CA SER A 381 -18.57 16.61 5.68
C SER A 381 -17.72 16.05 6.81
N GLY A 382 -18.07 14.86 7.32
CA GLY A 382 -17.35 14.14 8.37
C GLY A 382 -16.55 12.95 7.87
N ARG A 383 -16.22 12.91 6.56
CA ARG A 383 -15.35 11.88 6.00
C ARG A 383 -13.96 11.93 6.64
N GLU A 384 -13.26 10.81 6.62
CA GLU A 384 -11.96 10.69 7.25
C GLU A 384 -10.89 11.53 6.53
N ASP A 385 -9.90 12.03 7.28
CA ASP A 385 -8.84 12.90 6.74
C ASP A 385 -8.05 12.24 5.61
N TRP A 386 -7.78 10.93 5.72
CA TRP A 386 -7.07 10.19 4.70
C TRP A 386 -7.85 10.13 3.38
N VAL A 387 -9.19 10.02 3.42
CA VAL A 387 -10.05 10.08 2.23
C VAL A 387 -10.00 11.47 1.61
N THR A 388 -10.02 12.52 2.44
CA THR A 388 -9.88 13.91 1.98
C THR A 388 -8.54 14.11 1.25
N GLU A 389 -7.45 13.58 1.78
CA GLU A 389 -6.14 13.67 1.13
C GLU A 389 -6.09 12.90 -0.20
N GLU A 390 -6.72 11.73 -0.30
CA GLU A 390 -6.78 10.98 -1.56
C GLU A 390 -7.66 11.68 -2.61
N LEU A 391 -8.81 12.25 -2.21
CA LEU A 391 -9.63 13.09 -3.09
C LEU A 391 -8.85 14.31 -3.59
N LYS A 392 -8.09 14.96 -2.70
CA LYS A 392 -7.25 16.11 -3.04
C LYS A 392 -6.23 15.74 -4.11
N LYS A 393 -5.48 14.64 -3.90
CA LYS A 393 -4.48 14.13 -4.84
C LYS A 393 -5.09 13.73 -6.18
N HIS A 394 -6.28 13.13 -6.17
CA HIS A 394 -6.95 12.63 -7.37
C HIS A 394 -7.46 13.77 -8.26
N PHE A 395 -8.19 14.74 -7.68
CA PHE A 395 -8.85 15.79 -8.47
C PHE A 395 -7.98 17.03 -8.70
N PHE A 396 -7.03 17.33 -7.80
CA PHE A 396 -6.24 18.54 -7.85
C PHE A 396 -4.76 18.19 -7.92
N ARG A 397 -4.29 17.90 -9.14
CA ARG A 397 -2.90 17.49 -9.37
C ARG A 397 -1.93 18.51 -8.77
N LYS A 398 -1.02 18.01 -7.93
CA LYS A 398 0.06 18.80 -7.36
C LYS A 398 0.95 19.33 -8.49
N PRO A 399 1.33 20.62 -8.50
CA PRO A 399 2.23 21.14 -9.51
C PRO A 399 3.57 20.40 -9.44
N GLU A 400 4.15 20.15 -10.60
CA GLU A 400 5.45 19.49 -10.71
C GLU A 400 6.56 20.55 -10.74
N TYR A 401 7.72 20.24 -10.13
CA TYR A 401 8.85 21.14 -10.17
C TYR A 401 9.45 21.18 -11.58
N THR A 402 9.31 22.32 -12.26
CA THR A 402 9.90 22.56 -13.60
C THR A 402 11.13 23.47 -13.53
N GLY A 403 11.59 23.81 -12.33
CA GLY A 403 12.75 24.68 -12.13
C GLY A 403 14.06 23.97 -12.42
N ARG A 404 15.16 24.73 -12.51
CA ARG A 404 16.47 24.14 -12.79
C ARG A 404 17.00 23.43 -11.53
N LEU A 405 17.52 22.22 -11.72
CA LEU A 405 18.39 21.55 -10.75
C LEU A 405 19.78 21.53 -11.35
N PHE A 406 20.74 22.17 -10.69
CA PHE A 406 22.14 22.06 -11.07
C PHE A 406 22.76 20.95 -10.23
N ALA A 407 23.38 19.97 -10.88
CA ALA A 407 24.18 18.98 -10.17
C ALA A 407 25.31 19.69 -9.43
N ALA A 408 25.69 19.15 -8.27
CA ALA A 408 26.92 19.59 -7.61
C ALA A 408 28.08 19.41 -8.60
N PRO A 409 28.96 20.41 -8.79
CA PRO A 409 30.05 20.29 -9.74
C PRO A 409 30.99 19.14 -9.30
N ASP A 410 31.16 18.13 -10.15
CA ASP A 410 32.04 16.97 -9.90
C ASP A 410 33.53 17.36 -9.88
N ASP A 411 33.86 18.52 -10.46
CA ASP A 411 35.22 18.99 -10.64
C ASP A 411 35.59 20.07 -9.60
N ARG A 412 36.55 19.74 -8.74
CA ARG A 412 37.26 20.69 -7.83
C ARG A 412 38.09 21.74 -8.59
N THR A 413 37.95 21.83 -9.91
CA THR A 413 38.72 22.69 -10.80
C THR A 413 38.03 24.03 -10.96
N THR A 414 38.37 24.97 -10.07
CA THR A 414 38.39 26.43 -10.32
C THR A 414 37.26 27.03 -11.18
N LEU A 415 36.01 26.57 -11.00
CA LEU A 415 34.86 27.36 -11.41
C LEU A 415 34.93 28.68 -10.64
N THR A 416 34.92 29.77 -11.39
CA THR A 416 35.00 31.12 -10.86
C THR A 416 33.81 31.31 -9.93
N SER A 417 34.05 31.54 -8.63
CA SER A 417 33.04 31.68 -7.56
C SER A 417 31.78 32.48 -7.97
N LYS A 418 31.94 33.46 -8.85
CA LYS A 418 30.83 34.26 -9.40
C LYS A 418 29.80 33.45 -10.21
N LYS A 419 30.21 32.55 -11.11
CA LYS A 419 29.27 31.77 -11.94
C LYS A 419 28.50 30.75 -11.12
N GLU A 420 29.17 30.13 -10.16
CA GLU A 420 28.53 29.21 -9.21
C GLU A 420 27.51 29.96 -8.35
N MET A 421 27.86 31.14 -7.84
CA MET A 421 26.93 31.99 -7.10
C MET A 421 25.70 32.37 -7.94
N GLU A 422 25.87 32.73 -9.22
CA GLU A 422 24.75 33.03 -10.14
C GLU A 422 23.85 31.81 -10.41
N LEU A 423 24.42 30.60 -10.50
CA LEU A 423 23.65 29.35 -10.68
C LEU A 423 22.85 29.00 -9.42
N THR A 424 23.50 29.07 -8.26
CA THR A 424 22.87 28.85 -6.95
C THR A 424 21.76 29.85 -6.70
N GLU A 425 21.95 31.13 -7.06
CA GLU A 425 20.93 32.16 -6.90
C GLU A 425 19.71 31.87 -7.79
N LYS A 426 19.92 31.42 -9.04
CA LYS A 426 18.84 31.03 -9.95
C LYS A 426 18.07 29.82 -9.44
N MET A 427 18.77 28.77 -9.00
CA MET A 427 18.15 27.60 -8.38
C MET A 427 17.35 27.98 -7.13
N THR A 428 17.91 28.84 -6.28
CA THR A 428 17.21 29.33 -5.08
C THR A 428 15.94 30.09 -5.45
N ARG A 429 15.96 30.91 -6.51
CA ARG A 429 14.77 31.60 -7.02
C ARG A 429 13.71 30.64 -7.56
N ASP A 430 14.12 29.63 -8.34
CA ASP A 430 13.21 28.63 -8.90
C ASP A 430 12.57 27.76 -7.80
N VAL A 431 13.35 27.31 -6.82
CA VAL A 431 12.86 26.56 -5.64
C VAL A 431 11.89 27.41 -4.82
N LYS A 432 12.23 28.69 -4.58
CA LYS A 432 11.34 29.60 -3.84
C LYS A 432 10.01 29.80 -4.58
N LYS A 433 10.05 30.01 -5.89
CA LYS A 433 8.85 30.16 -6.72
C LYS A 433 7.97 28.90 -6.64
N TYR A 434 8.56 27.73 -6.79
CA TYR A 434 7.83 26.47 -6.66
C TYR A 434 7.25 26.26 -5.26
N ALA A 435 7.97 26.64 -4.20
CA ALA A 435 7.44 26.59 -2.84
C ALA A 435 6.22 27.52 -2.66
N GLU A 436 6.22 28.68 -3.30
CA GLU A 436 5.07 29.59 -3.32
C GLU A 436 3.87 28.99 -4.09
N GLU A 437 4.12 28.40 -5.28
CA GLU A 437 3.12 27.67 -6.08
C GLU A 437 2.52 26.50 -5.29
N LEU A 438 3.34 25.73 -4.58
CA LEU A 438 2.88 24.63 -3.73
C LEU A 438 1.99 25.11 -2.58
N ARG A 439 2.33 26.22 -1.93
CA ARG A 439 1.52 26.79 -0.85
C ARG A 439 0.18 27.31 -1.35
N GLU A 440 0.16 27.90 -2.55
CA GLU A 440 -1.08 28.33 -3.19
C GLU A 440 -1.95 27.14 -3.58
N TRP A 441 -1.36 26.14 -4.25
CA TRP A 441 -2.02 24.88 -4.59
C TRP A 441 -2.61 24.20 -3.35
N GLU A 442 -1.85 24.06 -2.25
CA GLU A 442 -2.34 23.41 -1.04
C GLU A 442 -3.58 24.12 -0.48
N ARG A 443 -3.57 25.46 -0.44
CA ARG A 443 -4.71 26.25 0.03
C ARG A 443 -5.93 26.06 -0.87
N GLU A 444 -5.74 26.18 -2.18
CA GLU A 444 -6.82 26.06 -3.16
C GLU A 444 -7.38 24.64 -3.23
N ALA A 445 -6.52 23.64 -3.25
CA ALA A 445 -6.88 22.23 -3.29
C ALA A 445 -7.63 21.83 -2.02
N ASN A 446 -7.20 22.27 -0.82
CA ASN A 446 -7.93 22.03 0.42
C ASN A 446 -9.32 22.68 0.39
N MET A 447 -9.43 23.93 -0.05
CA MET A 447 -10.71 24.62 -0.19
C MET A 447 -11.64 23.90 -1.18
N LYS A 448 -11.14 23.56 -2.37
CA LYS A 448 -11.92 22.86 -3.41
C LYS A 448 -12.33 21.47 -2.96
N THR A 449 -11.45 20.72 -2.31
CA THR A 449 -11.74 19.39 -1.77
C THR A 449 -12.82 19.45 -0.68
N ALA A 450 -12.78 20.45 0.20
CA ALA A 450 -13.82 20.66 1.20
C ALA A 450 -15.19 21.01 0.58
N MET A 451 -15.20 21.59 -0.63
CA MET A 451 -16.42 21.95 -1.37
C MET A 451 -16.91 20.87 -2.35
N ILE A 452 -16.27 19.70 -2.41
CA ILE A 452 -16.72 18.59 -3.25
C ILE A 452 -18.13 18.16 -2.80
N LYS A 453 -19.08 18.21 -3.74
CA LYS A 453 -20.47 17.78 -3.53
C LYS A 453 -20.70 16.40 -4.13
N LYS A 454 -21.75 15.71 -3.65
CA LYS A 454 -22.21 14.42 -4.18
C LYS A 454 -22.32 14.40 -5.71
N GLN A 455 -22.90 15.45 -6.31
CA GLN A 455 -23.06 15.52 -7.76
C GLN A 455 -21.73 15.54 -8.51
N PHE A 456 -20.72 16.26 -7.99
CA PHE A 456 -19.39 16.29 -8.60
C PHE A 456 -18.75 14.89 -8.64
N ILE A 457 -18.92 14.09 -7.58
CA ILE A 457 -18.43 12.71 -7.55
C ILE A 457 -19.22 11.81 -8.50
N LEU A 458 -20.55 11.96 -8.58
CA LEU A 458 -21.36 11.22 -9.56
C LEU A 458 -20.94 11.54 -11.00
N ASP A 459 -20.75 12.81 -11.32
CA ASP A 459 -20.29 13.25 -12.64
C ASP A 459 -18.90 12.67 -12.93
N ALA A 460 -17.99 12.65 -11.96
CA ALA A 460 -16.67 12.04 -12.11
C ALA A 460 -16.73 10.52 -12.35
N PHE A 461 -17.71 9.80 -11.81
CA PHE A 461 -17.93 8.39 -12.14
C PHE A 461 -18.40 8.18 -13.58
N HIS A 462 -19.09 9.15 -14.16
CA HIS A 462 -19.61 9.11 -15.53
C HIS A 462 -18.67 9.74 -16.57
N ALA A 463 -17.68 10.52 -16.12
CA ALA A 463 -16.68 11.15 -16.98
C ALA A 463 -15.82 10.11 -17.70
N SER A 464 -15.48 10.38 -18.96
CA SER A 464 -14.48 9.65 -19.74
C SER A 464 -13.08 9.93 -19.21
N ASP A 465 -12.15 9.00 -19.43
CA ASP A 465 -10.75 9.19 -19.01
C ASP A 465 -10.04 10.34 -19.75
N ALA A 466 -10.58 10.77 -20.90
CA ALA A 466 -10.08 11.89 -21.70
C ALA A 466 -10.77 13.22 -21.39
N ASP A 467 -11.73 13.24 -20.46
CA ASP A 467 -12.43 14.47 -20.09
C ASP A 467 -11.53 15.41 -19.26
N GLU A 468 -11.88 16.70 -19.27
CA GLU A 468 -11.15 17.72 -18.53
C GLU A 468 -11.24 17.53 -17.01
N THR A 469 -12.40 17.07 -16.52
CA THR A 469 -12.56 16.69 -15.11
C THR A 469 -12.00 15.28 -14.91
N PRO A 470 -11.06 15.07 -13.97
CA PRO A 470 -10.49 13.76 -13.73
C PRO A 470 -11.56 12.72 -13.40
N ALA A 471 -11.64 11.67 -14.21
CA ALA A 471 -12.56 10.58 -13.97
C ALA A 471 -12.23 9.83 -12.68
N LEU A 472 -13.26 9.51 -11.90
CA LEU A 472 -13.14 8.68 -10.70
C LEU A 472 -13.59 7.25 -11.06
N ARG A 473 -12.80 6.26 -10.66
CA ARG A 473 -13.16 4.85 -10.79
C ARG A 473 -12.94 4.17 -9.46
N LEU A 474 -13.81 3.21 -9.16
CA LEU A 474 -13.64 2.33 -8.02
C LEU A 474 -12.57 1.29 -8.33
N TRP A 475 -12.15 0.57 -7.31
CA TRP A 475 -11.19 -0.52 -7.35
C TRP A 475 -11.83 -1.80 -6.84
N TRP A 476 -11.41 -2.93 -7.40
CA TRP A 476 -11.72 -4.24 -6.87
C TRP A 476 -10.84 -4.56 -5.68
N GLU A 477 -11.43 -4.92 -4.55
CA GLU A 477 -10.76 -5.61 -3.46
C GLU A 477 -11.24 -7.06 -3.45
N TYR A 478 -10.36 -7.96 -3.90
CA TYR A 478 -10.68 -9.37 -4.11
C TYR A 478 -10.71 -10.12 -2.78
N LEU A 479 -11.79 -10.86 -2.55
CA LEU A 479 -12.04 -11.62 -1.32
C LEU A 479 -12.05 -13.12 -1.65
N GLU A 480 -10.91 -13.78 -1.43
CA GLU A 480 -10.78 -15.24 -1.53
C GLU A 480 -11.07 -15.87 -0.17
N CYS A 481 -12.01 -16.82 -0.12
CA CYS A 481 -12.32 -17.56 1.09
C CYS A 481 -11.23 -18.62 1.28
N VAL A 482 -10.47 -18.50 2.36
CA VAL A 482 -9.33 -19.38 2.63
C VAL A 482 -9.60 -20.38 3.75
N ASP A 483 -10.53 -20.05 4.66
CA ASP A 483 -10.87 -20.91 5.79
C ASP A 483 -12.30 -20.65 6.30
N TYR A 484 -12.83 -21.59 7.06
CA TYR A 484 -14.03 -21.40 7.89
C TYR A 484 -13.68 -21.86 9.31
N ARG A 485 -13.33 -20.90 10.17
CA ARG A 485 -12.88 -21.18 11.53
C ARG A 485 -14.04 -21.50 12.46
N ARG A 486 -14.38 -22.78 12.54
CA ARG A 486 -15.48 -23.28 13.38
C ARG A 486 -15.28 -22.96 14.85
N ASP A 487 -14.06 -23.08 15.37
CA ASP A 487 -13.69 -22.73 16.73
C ASP A 487 -14.00 -21.25 17.05
N PHE A 488 -13.63 -20.35 16.15
CA PHE A 488 -13.91 -18.92 16.27
C PHE A 488 -15.41 -18.63 16.19
N TYR A 489 -16.13 -19.25 15.25
CA TYR A 489 -17.57 -19.13 15.14
C TYR A 489 -18.29 -19.62 16.41
N ASP A 490 -17.96 -20.82 16.89
CA ASP A 490 -18.58 -21.43 18.07
C ASP A 490 -18.33 -20.58 19.33
N LEU A 491 -17.14 -19.98 19.45
CA LEU A 491 -16.82 -18.99 20.49
C LEU A 491 -17.77 -17.79 20.44
N LEU A 492 -17.98 -17.18 19.26
CA LEU A 492 -18.88 -16.04 19.13
C LEU A 492 -20.33 -16.41 19.43
N VAL A 493 -20.79 -17.58 18.98
CA VAL A 493 -22.12 -18.09 19.30
C VAL A 493 -22.29 -18.23 20.81
N GLN A 494 -21.31 -18.81 21.50
CA GLN A 494 -21.34 -18.96 22.96
C GLN A 494 -21.30 -17.61 23.70
N LEU A 495 -20.53 -16.64 23.21
CA LEU A 495 -20.48 -15.30 23.81
C LEU A 495 -21.82 -14.57 23.63
N GLN A 496 -22.43 -14.65 22.46
CA GLN A 496 -23.73 -14.03 22.21
C GLN A 496 -24.84 -14.68 23.05
N SER A 497 -24.83 -16.01 23.20
CA SER A 497 -25.85 -16.72 23.99
C SER A 497 -25.79 -16.38 25.49
N ARG A 498 -24.62 -16.01 26.01
CA ARG A 498 -24.49 -15.50 27.40
C ARG A 498 -25.10 -14.10 27.57
N GLN A 499 -25.28 -13.36 26.48
CA GLN A 499 -25.79 -11.99 26.45
C GLN A 499 -27.14 -11.91 25.71
N GLU A 500 -27.88 -13.02 25.65
CA GLU A 500 -29.08 -13.19 24.81
C GLU A 500 -30.10 -12.06 25.02
N GLN A 501 -30.33 -11.68 26.28
CA GLN A 501 -31.28 -10.64 26.67
C GLN A 501 -30.97 -9.24 26.09
N LEU A 502 -29.72 -8.97 25.73
CA LEU A 502 -29.29 -7.67 25.19
C LEU A 502 -29.49 -7.55 23.68
N TYR A 503 -29.48 -8.66 22.94
CA TYR A 503 -29.34 -8.63 21.48
C TYR A 503 -30.41 -9.41 20.69
N PHE A 504 -31.41 -9.98 21.37
CA PHE A 504 -32.54 -10.70 20.76
C PHE A 504 -33.80 -9.83 20.52
N LYS A 505 -33.73 -8.52 20.76
CA LYS A 505 -34.84 -7.60 20.48
C LYS A 505 -34.88 -7.13 19.04
#